data_AF-A0A8C4SKK4-F1
#
_entry.id   AF-A0A8C4SKK4-F1
#
_cell.length_a   1.000
_cell.length_b   1.000
_cell.length_c   1.000
_cell.angle_alpha   90.00
_cell.angle_beta   90.00
_cell.angle_gamma   90.00
#
_symmetry.space_group_name_H-M   'P 1'
#
loop_
_entity.id
_entity.type
_entity.pdbx_description
1 polymer ?
#
loop_
_entity_poly.entity_id
_entity_poly.type
_entity_poly.pdbx_seq_one_letter_code
_entity_poly.pdbx_strand_id
1 'polypeptide(L)'
;QNHKRNYEDLVVACDTEHGCPCHSFFYGVQSPVFYRSFSIRVALIGLEIWTDQDKIAVSENPYTTLSNFLSWRRKQFSRIRNDNAQLITGVRFSGSTIGLAPLLVMCSEYQSGGINSDYSQSVLGVASTIAHEMGHNFGLNHDSEGCCTANPDDGGCIMAKASGHPFPKTFNQCNKRDLKTFLDSGGGKCLSNMPNTKTMYGGQRCGNGYLEEGEECDCGEAECTSACCNANNCTLKVGAECAHGECCDRCKLLSAGTLCRSASGPCDLPEYCSGSSEFCPANFYLLDGTECNGGRAYCYSGMCLSFESQCASLWGQGESPMIRNTAEDAKCGKIQCLSSADRPLKTNVVAIDTRMEGDTLDPGLVMTGTKCGDSQVPTALFMHCLCPRQWCNLFMLEGQASFIFGSF
;
A
#
# COMPACT_ATOMS: atom_id res chain seq x y z
N GLN A 1 16.63 6.04 20.46
CA GLN A 1 16.53 5.69 19.04
C GLN A 1 15.21 6.25 18.55
N ASN A 2 15.23 7.23 17.64
CA ASN A 2 14.00 7.78 17.09
C ASN A 2 13.37 6.70 16.22
N HIS A 3 12.25 6.15 16.67
CA HIS A 3 11.49 5.21 15.85
C HIS A 3 10.86 6.00 14.71
N LYS A 4 11.42 5.85 13.50
CA LYS A 4 10.78 6.29 12.26
C LYS A 4 9.36 5.71 12.24
N ARG A 5 8.36 6.59 12.19
CA ARG A 5 6.95 6.22 12.08
C ARG A 5 6.52 6.49 10.66
N ASN A 6 5.83 5.53 10.08
CA ASN A 6 5.14 5.72 8.82
C ASN A 6 3.66 5.97 9.13
N TYR A 7 3.01 6.78 8.31
CA TYR A 7 1.59 7.09 8.41
C TYR A 7 0.89 6.65 7.14
N GLU A 8 -0.36 6.22 7.28
CA GLU A 8 -1.19 5.76 6.17
C GLU A 8 -2.49 6.57 6.18
N ASP A 9 -2.63 7.47 5.24
CA ASP A 9 -3.83 8.30 5.05
C ASP A 9 -4.92 7.48 4.35
N LEU A 10 -5.77 6.83 5.13
CA LEU A 10 -6.81 5.92 4.65
C LEU A 10 -8.14 6.64 4.39
N VAL A 11 -8.73 6.35 3.23
CA VAL A 11 -10.14 6.64 2.94
C VAL A 11 -10.95 5.35 2.90
N VAL A 12 -12.15 5.34 3.46
CA VAL A 12 -13.08 4.23 3.30
C VAL A 12 -14.36 4.66 2.63
N ALA A 13 -14.81 3.88 1.67
CA ALA A 13 -16.11 4.01 1.04
C ALA A 13 -17.01 2.83 1.42
N CYS A 14 -18.29 3.08 1.61
CA CYS A 14 -19.31 2.07 1.83
C CYS A 14 -20.44 2.22 0.82
N ASP A 15 -20.83 1.11 0.20
CA ASP A 15 -21.91 1.08 -0.79
C ASP A 15 -23.32 1.13 -0.16
N THR A 16 -24.33 1.22 -1.02
CA THR A 16 -25.74 1.37 -0.62
C THR A 16 -26.32 0.14 0.06
N GLU A 17 -25.93 -1.07 -0.36
CA GLU A 17 -26.36 -2.31 0.32
C GLU A 17 -25.87 -2.36 1.77
N HIS A 18 -24.80 -1.64 2.08
CA HIS A 18 -24.24 -1.54 3.41
C HIS A 18 -24.82 -0.40 4.27
N GLY A 19 -25.95 0.20 3.89
CA GLY A 19 -26.59 1.29 4.64
C GLY A 19 -26.75 0.99 6.14
N CYS A 20 -25.99 1.73 6.97
CA CYS A 20 -26.00 1.83 8.45
C CYS A 20 -24.92 1.05 9.27
N PRO A 21 -24.54 -0.22 9.01
CA PRO A 21 -23.51 -0.92 9.80
C PRO A 21 -22.08 -0.35 9.68
N CYS A 22 -21.72 0.27 8.54
CA CYS A 22 -20.42 0.91 8.35
C CYS A 22 -20.12 1.98 9.43
N HIS A 23 -21.15 2.67 9.93
CA HIS A 23 -20.97 3.66 10.99
C HIS A 23 -20.46 2.98 12.27
N SER A 24 -21.08 1.87 12.69
CA SER A 24 -20.69 1.13 13.89
C SER A 24 -19.29 0.51 13.76
N PHE A 25 -18.91 0.08 12.56
CA PHE A 25 -17.54 -0.36 12.26
C PHE A 25 -16.54 0.76 12.53
N PHE A 26 -16.80 1.98 12.04
CA PHE A 26 -15.91 3.13 12.17
C PHE A 26 -15.93 3.84 13.54
N TYR A 27 -16.97 3.64 14.34
CA TYR A 27 -16.96 4.04 15.74
C TYR A 27 -16.22 3.02 16.65
N GLY A 28 -15.99 1.78 16.20
CA GLY A 28 -15.35 0.71 16.97
C GLY A 28 -13.94 0.29 16.53
N VAL A 29 -13.30 1.01 15.61
CA VAL A 29 -12.22 0.48 14.74
C VAL A 29 -11.01 -0.09 15.47
N GLN A 30 -10.71 -1.36 15.17
CA GLN A 30 -9.45 -2.04 15.54
C GLN A 30 -8.44 -2.14 14.39
N SER A 31 -8.84 -1.89 13.12
CA SER A 31 -7.94 -2.03 11.95
C SER A 31 -6.64 -1.20 12.03
N PRO A 32 -6.65 0.09 12.44
CA PRO A 32 -5.41 0.86 12.66
C PRO A 32 -4.48 0.27 13.72
N VAL A 33 -4.99 -0.57 14.63
CA VAL A 33 -4.20 -1.15 15.72
C VAL A 33 -3.29 -2.26 15.20
N PHE A 34 -3.69 -3.02 14.17
CA PHE A 34 -2.91 -4.17 13.67
C PHE A 34 -1.54 -3.75 13.10
N TYR A 35 -1.50 -2.59 12.43
CA TYR A 35 -0.30 -2.05 11.79
C TYR A 35 0.71 -1.40 12.75
N ARG A 36 0.35 -1.21 14.02
CA ARG A 36 1.29 -0.74 15.05
C ARG A 36 2.49 -1.66 15.19
N SER A 37 2.29 -2.97 14.99
CA SER A 37 3.37 -3.97 14.99
C SER A 37 4.44 -3.76 13.90
N PHE A 38 4.14 -2.93 12.90
CA PHE A 38 5.03 -2.48 11.81
C PHE A 38 5.50 -1.04 11.96
N SER A 39 5.17 -0.34 13.06
CA SER A 39 5.38 1.10 13.21
C SER A 39 4.70 1.94 12.11
N ILE A 40 3.58 1.44 11.58
CA ILE A 40 2.69 2.16 10.66
C ILE A 40 1.44 2.60 11.43
N ARG A 41 1.09 3.88 11.33
CA ARG A 41 -0.10 4.47 11.94
C ARG A 41 -1.14 4.78 10.86
N VAL A 42 -2.23 4.03 10.86
CA VAL A 42 -3.33 4.23 9.90
C VAL A 42 -4.27 5.31 10.41
N ALA A 43 -4.30 6.44 9.70
CA ALA A 43 -5.20 7.55 9.99
C ALA A 43 -6.40 7.49 9.04
N LEU A 44 -7.61 7.37 9.59
CA LEU A 44 -8.83 7.50 8.80
C LEU A 44 -9.06 8.98 8.52
N ILE A 45 -8.81 9.43 7.30
CA ILE A 45 -8.95 10.85 6.89
C ILE A 45 -10.20 11.11 6.05
N GLY A 46 -10.90 10.05 5.63
CA GLY A 46 -12.13 10.17 4.85
C GLY A 46 -13.02 8.95 5.01
N LEU A 47 -14.31 9.21 5.20
CA LEU A 47 -15.37 8.21 5.20
C LEU A 47 -16.47 8.66 4.23
N GLU A 48 -16.74 7.87 3.21
CA GLU A 48 -17.81 8.10 2.25
C GLU A 48 -18.86 7.00 2.37
N ILE A 49 -20.09 7.37 2.69
CA ILE A 49 -21.23 6.43 2.74
C ILE A 49 -22.17 6.79 1.60
N TRP A 50 -22.35 5.89 0.66
CA TRP A 50 -23.23 6.10 -0.49
C TRP A 50 -24.67 5.78 -0.08
N THR A 51 -25.37 6.77 0.48
CA THR A 51 -26.73 6.59 1.00
C THR A 51 -27.82 6.71 -0.07
N ASP A 52 -27.51 7.38 -1.17
CA ASP A 52 -28.45 7.70 -2.25
C ASP A 52 -28.39 6.66 -3.38
N GLN A 53 -27.18 6.41 -3.90
CA GLN A 53 -26.92 5.42 -4.95
C GLN A 53 -25.43 5.07 -4.97
N ASP A 54 -25.10 3.85 -5.41
CA ASP A 54 -23.71 3.47 -5.61
C ASP A 54 -23.02 4.38 -6.62
N LYS A 55 -21.78 4.78 -6.33
CA LYS A 55 -20.97 5.61 -7.23
C LYS A 55 -20.19 4.78 -8.25
N ILE A 56 -20.26 3.46 -8.13
CA ILE A 56 -19.70 2.48 -9.05
C ILE A 56 -20.70 1.34 -9.26
N ALA A 57 -20.56 0.58 -10.34
CA ALA A 57 -21.24 -0.70 -10.45
C ALA A 57 -20.50 -1.73 -9.58
N VAL A 58 -21.15 -2.20 -8.51
CA VAL A 58 -20.69 -3.30 -7.66
C VAL A 58 -21.24 -4.61 -8.23
N SER A 59 -20.40 -5.63 -8.38
CA SER A 59 -20.80 -6.95 -8.87
C SER A 59 -20.20 -8.07 -8.01
N GLU A 60 -20.74 -9.28 -8.14
CA GLU A 60 -20.20 -10.48 -7.50
C GLU A 60 -18.81 -10.86 -8.02
N ASN A 61 -18.39 -10.33 -9.18
CA ASN A 61 -17.02 -10.52 -9.67
C ASN A 61 -16.09 -9.51 -8.98
N PRO A 62 -15.17 -9.97 -8.10
CA PRO A 62 -14.33 -9.08 -7.31
C PRO A 62 -13.38 -8.25 -8.19
N TYR A 63 -12.92 -8.79 -9.33
CA TYR A 63 -12.04 -8.07 -10.25
C TYR A 63 -12.74 -6.88 -10.90
N THR A 64 -14.00 -7.05 -11.31
CA THR A 64 -14.81 -5.97 -11.90
C THR A 64 -15.06 -4.88 -10.85
N THR A 65 -15.47 -5.26 -9.65
CA THR A 65 -15.73 -4.33 -8.55
C THR A 65 -14.46 -3.55 -8.16
N LEU A 66 -13.31 -4.23 -8.03
CA LEU A 66 -12.03 -3.59 -7.70
C LEU A 66 -11.62 -2.58 -8.78
N SER A 67 -11.72 -2.97 -10.05
CA SER A 67 -11.41 -2.08 -11.18
C SER A 67 -12.27 -0.82 -11.18
N ASN A 68 -13.59 -0.97 -10.98
CA ASN A 68 -14.53 0.14 -10.90
C ASN A 68 -14.23 1.05 -9.71
N PHE A 69 -13.91 0.47 -8.54
CA PHE A 69 -13.59 1.20 -7.32
C PHE A 69 -12.30 2.02 -7.46
N LEU A 70 -11.22 1.43 -7.98
CA LEU A 70 -9.96 2.14 -8.19
C LEU A 70 -10.10 3.26 -9.24
N SER A 71 -10.95 3.07 -10.26
CA SER A 71 -11.31 4.12 -11.22
C SER A 71 -12.07 5.28 -10.55
N TRP A 72 -12.97 4.97 -9.62
CA TRP A 72 -13.66 5.97 -8.81
C TRP A 72 -12.71 6.71 -7.85
N ARG A 73 -11.85 6.00 -7.11
CA ARG A 73 -10.87 6.59 -6.17
C ARG A 73 -10.00 7.62 -6.87
N ARG A 74 -9.52 7.30 -8.07
CA ARG A 74 -8.71 8.21 -8.90
C ARG A 74 -9.43 9.53 -9.20
N LYS A 75 -10.74 9.49 -9.47
CA LYS A 75 -11.54 10.71 -9.69
C LYS A 75 -11.67 11.51 -8.39
N GLN A 76 -11.81 10.83 -7.26
CA GLN A 76 -11.89 11.46 -5.93
C GLN A 76 -10.56 12.01 -5.41
N PHE A 77 -9.43 11.57 -5.95
CA PHE A 77 -8.10 11.97 -5.49
C PHE A 77 -7.88 13.50 -5.50
N SER A 78 -8.55 14.21 -6.43
CA SER A 78 -8.56 15.68 -6.48
C SER A 78 -9.29 16.34 -5.31
N ARG A 79 -10.24 15.64 -4.69
CA ARG A 79 -11.08 16.11 -3.59
C ARG A 79 -10.51 15.73 -2.24
N ILE A 80 -10.08 14.47 -2.08
CA ILE A 80 -9.45 13.94 -0.86
C ILE A 80 -8.18 13.21 -1.29
N ARG A 81 -7.03 13.85 -1.10
CA ARG A 81 -5.74 13.17 -1.26
C ARG A 81 -5.59 12.15 -0.14
N ASN A 82 -5.21 10.93 -0.50
CA ASN A 82 -5.09 9.78 0.40
C ASN A 82 -4.04 8.82 -0.12
N ASP A 83 -3.46 8.04 0.78
CA ASP A 83 -2.44 7.05 0.45
C ASP A 83 -3.09 5.78 -0.09
N ASN A 84 -4.24 5.40 0.47
CA ASN A 84 -5.02 4.22 0.11
C ASN A 84 -6.53 4.46 0.28
N ALA A 85 -7.34 3.72 -0.48
CA ALA A 85 -8.76 3.63 -0.19
C ALA A 85 -9.28 2.20 -0.17
N GLN A 86 -10.23 1.91 0.72
CA GLN A 86 -10.86 0.60 0.85
C GLN A 86 -12.36 0.72 0.65
N LEU A 87 -12.95 -0.14 -0.17
CA LEU A 87 -14.40 -0.28 -0.30
C LEU A 87 -14.88 -1.35 0.66
N ILE A 88 -15.96 -1.08 1.38
CA ILE A 88 -16.76 -2.07 2.10
C ILE A 88 -18.08 -2.23 1.37
N THR A 89 -18.46 -3.45 1.02
CA THR A 89 -19.69 -3.76 0.28
C THR A 89 -20.51 -4.83 0.97
N GLY A 90 -21.84 -4.70 0.93
CA GLY A 90 -22.77 -5.77 1.32
C GLY A 90 -22.79 -6.96 0.35
N VAL A 91 -22.30 -6.77 -0.88
CA VAL A 91 -22.27 -7.79 -1.92
C VAL A 91 -21.30 -8.90 -1.54
N ARG A 92 -21.75 -10.15 -1.72
CA ARG A 92 -20.89 -11.33 -1.60
C ARG A 92 -20.26 -11.66 -2.94
N PHE A 93 -18.94 -11.72 -2.97
CA PHE A 93 -18.24 -12.09 -4.19
C PHE A 93 -18.38 -13.58 -4.50
N SER A 94 -18.27 -13.93 -5.78
CA SER A 94 -18.30 -15.32 -6.23
C SER A 94 -17.13 -16.12 -5.65
N GLY A 95 -17.39 -17.39 -5.32
CA GLY A 95 -16.39 -18.30 -4.74
C GLY A 95 -16.17 -18.04 -3.25
N SER A 96 -14.94 -18.23 -2.76
CA SER A 96 -14.55 -17.98 -1.37
C SER A 96 -13.94 -16.60 -1.13
N THR A 97 -14.04 -15.69 -2.11
CA THR A 97 -13.43 -14.36 -2.04
C THR A 97 -14.20 -13.46 -1.08
N ILE A 98 -13.51 -12.93 -0.08
CA ILE A 98 -14.08 -11.96 0.88
C ILE A 98 -13.43 -10.57 0.77
N GLY A 99 -12.33 -10.46 0.02
CA GLY A 99 -11.63 -9.22 -0.25
C GLY A 99 -10.70 -9.40 -1.46
N LEU A 100 -10.29 -8.28 -2.06
CA LEU A 100 -9.30 -8.27 -3.13
C LEU A 100 -8.57 -6.93 -3.19
N ALA A 101 -7.25 -6.97 -3.24
CA ALA A 101 -6.38 -5.81 -3.41
C ALA A 101 -5.14 -6.16 -4.25
N PRO A 102 -4.60 -5.20 -5.03
CA PRO A 102 -3.36 -5.42 -5.76
C PRO A 102 -2.14 -5.43 -4.83
N LEU A 103 -1.11 -6.19 -5.18
CA LEU A 103 0.14 -6.30 -4.44
C LEU A 103 1.12 -5.15 -4.75
N LEU A 104 1.85 -4.62 -3.74
CA LEU A 104 2.96 -3.63 -3.90
C LEU A 104 2.54 -2.27 -4.50
N VAL A 105 1.30 -1.84 -4.29
CA VAL A 105 0.74 -0.62 -4.90
C VAL A 105 0.47 0.50 -3.91
N MET A 106 0.89 0.38 -2.65
CA MET A 106 0.70 1.45 -1.67
C MET A 106 1.31 2.77 -2.19
N CYS A 107 0.60 3.88 -1.99
CA CYS A 107 0.88 5.22 -2.56
C CYS A 107 0.58 5.41 -4.05
N SER A 108 0.28 4.35 -4.82
CA SER A 108 -0.09 4.51 -6.22
C SER A 108 -1.40 5.29 -6.33
N GLU A 109 -1.39 6.40 -7.08
CA GLU A 109 -2.60 7.17 -7.43
C GLU A 109 -3.65 6.29 -8.12
N TYR A 110 -3.19 5.27 -8.84
CA TYR A 110 -4.03 4.46 -9.71
C TYR A 110 -4.53 3.16 -9.09
N GLN A 111 -3.78 2.62 -8.13
CA GLN A 111 -3.97 1.23 -7.69
C GLN A 111 -4.00 1.05 -6.18
N SER A 112 -3.60 2.05 -5.39
CA SER A 112 -3.57 1.91 -3.94
C SER A 112 -4.97 1.80 -3.35
N GLY A 113 -5.44 0.58 -3.16
CA GLY A 113 -6.72 0.29 -2.55
C GLY A 113 -7.14 -1.16 -2.65
N GLY A 114 -8.32 -1.45 -2.11
CA GLY A 114 -8.90 -2.79 -2.07
C GLY A 114 -10.41 -2.75 -1.90
N ILE A 115 -11.04 -3.91 -2.07
CA ILE A 115 -12.47 -4.12 -1.84
C ILE A 115 -12.65 -5.22 -0.80
N ASN A 116 -13.67 -5.09 0.04
CA ASN A 116 -13.91 -5.95 1.19
C ASN A 116 -15.41 -6.23 1.28
N SER A 117 -15.81 -7.49 1.29
CA SER A 117 -17.19 -7.90 1.53
C SER A 117 -17.46 -7.88 3.03
N ASP A 118 -18.58 -7.29 3.47
CA ASP A 118 -19.06 -7.49 4.83
C ASP A 118 -19.84 -8.80 4.95
N TYR A 119 -19.11 -9.87 5.22
CA TYR A 119 -19.66 -11.21 5.41
C TYR A 119 -19.98 -11.55 6.87
N SER A 120 -19.66 -10.68 7.85
CA SER A 120 -19.68 -11.04 9.28
C SER A 120 -20.33 -9.97 10.15
N GLN A 121 -21.18 -10.40 11.09
CA GLN A 121 -21.71 -9.51 12.14
C GLN A 121 -20.63 -8.98 13.10
N SER A 122 -19.42 -9.57 13.07
CA SER A 122 -18.29 -9.09 13.88
C SER A 122 -17.50 -8.04 13.11
N VAL A 123 -17.44 -6.82 13.68
CA VAL A 123 -16.55 -5.74 13.22
C VAL A 123 -15.11 -6.20 13.06
N LEU A 124 -14.66 -7.14 13.89
CA LEU A 124 -13.30 -7.68 13.81
C LEU A 124 -13.06 -8.46 12.51
N GLY A 125 -14.07 -9.14 11.95
CA GLY A 125 -13.93 -9.91 10.72
C GLY A 125 -13.59 -9.02 9.54
N VAL A 126 -14.41 -7.98 9.31
CA VAL A 126 -14.18 -7.00 8.24
C VAL A 126 -12.89 -6.21 8.47
N ALA A 127 -12.57 -5.89 9.73
CA ALA A 127 -11.33 -5.17 10.05
C ALA A 127 -10.08 -6.00 9.73
N SER A 128 -10.14 -7.31 10.00
CA SER A 128 -9.08 -8.25 9.65
C SER A 128 -8.94 -8.39 8.14
N THR A 129 -10.05 -8.43 7.39
CA THR A 129 -10.04 -8.44 5.91
C THR A 129 -9.45 -7.15 5.35
N ILE A 130 -9.84 -5.97 5.83
CA ILE A 130 -9.22 -4.70 5.41
C ILE A 130 -7.70 -4.70 5.67
N ALA A 131 -7.26 -5.22 6.82
CA ALA A 131 -5.84 -5.33 7.12
C ALA A 131 -5.12 -6.38 6.25
N HIS A 132 -5.80 -7.43 5.82
CA HIS A 132 -5.27 -8.37 4.85
C HIS A 132 -5.08 -7.70 3.48
N GLU A 133 -6.12 -7.04 2.96
CA GLU A 133 -6.11 -6.40 1.65
C GLU A 133 -5.15 -5.22 1.58
N MET A 134 -5.13 -4.37 2.60
CA MET A 134 -4.14 -3.31 2.71
C MET A 134 -2.72 -3.89 2.91
N GLY A 135 -2.60 -5.09 3.50
CA GLY A 135 -1.36 -5.86 3.57
C GLY A 135 -0.82 -6.16 2.17
N HIS A 136 -1.68 -6.58 1.24
CA HIS A 136 -1.27 -6.75 -0.15
C HIS A 136 -0.77 -5.43 -0.75
N ASN A 137 -1.47 -4.32 -0.51
CA ASN A 137 -1.01 -3.02 -1.00
C ASN A 137 0.39 -2.65 -0.47
N PHE A 138 0.71 -3.00 0.78
CA PHE A 138 2.05 -2.89 1.38
C PHE A 138 3.06 -3.95 0.91
N GLY A 139 2.68 -4.87 0.03
CA GLY A 139 3.56 -5.89 -0.54
C GLY A 139 3.64 -7.20 0.24
N LEU A 140 2.76 -7.41 1.22
CA LEU A 140 2.76 -8.61 2.04
C LEU A 140 2.14 -9.76 1.24
N ASN A 141 2.88 -10.86 1.11
CA ASN A 141 2.32 -12.07 0.52
C ASN A 141 1.54 -12.87 1.57
N HIS A 142 0.73 -13.82 1.11
CA HIS A 142 0.16 -14.82 1.99
C HIS A 142 1.23 -15.62 2.73
N ASP A 143 0.85 -16.12 3.90
CA ASP A 143 1.73 -16.89 4.75
C ASP A 143 2.07 -18.26 4.14
N SER A 144 3.36 -18.48 3.89
CA SER A 144 3.91 -19.79 3.54
C SER A 144 3.99 -20.70 4.78
N GLU A 145 4.20 -22.00 4.55
CA GLU A 145 4.42 -22.97 5.63
C GLU A 145 5.58 -22.51 6.55
N GLY A 146 5.33 -22.51 7.86
CA GLY A 146 6.30 -22.08 8.88
C GLY A 146 6.39 -20.56 9.13
N CYS A 147 5.67 -19.71 8.39
CA CYS A 147 5.67 -18.26 8.63
C CYS A 147 4.80 -17.84 9.82
N CYS A 148 3.57 -18.37 9.90
CA CYS A 148 2.67 -18.04 10.99
C CYS A 148 2.98 -18.90 12.22
N THR A 149 3.47 -18.26 13.28
CA THR A 149 3.72 -18.90 14.58
C THR A 149 2.65 -18.58 15.62
N ALA A 150 1.62 -17.82 15.24
CA ALA A 150 0.50 -17.51 16.12
C ALA A 150 -0.35 -18.76 16.37
N ASN A 151 -0.96 -18.84 17.55
CA ASN A 151 -1.83 -19.95 17.90
C ASN A 151 -3.08 -19.96 17.00
N PRO A 152 -3.41 -21.07 16.34
CA PRO A 152 -4.66 -21.20 15.59
C PRO A 152 -5.91 -20.92 16.41
N ASP A 153 -5.90 -21.26 17.70
CA ASP A 153 -7.04 -21.01 18.61
C ASP A 153 -7.27 -19.51 18.89
N ASP A 154 -6.24 -18.68 18.66
CA ASP A 154 -6.31 -17.21 18.74
C ASP A 154 -6.62 -16.57 17.37
N GLY A 155 -6.86 -17.39 16.34
CA GLY A 155 -7.24 -16.98 14.99
C GLY A 155 -6.10 -16.96 13.98
N GLY A 156 -4.88 -17.29 14.40
CA GLY A 156 -3.71 -17.33 13.52
C GLY A 156 -3.23 -15.93 13.09
N CYS A 157 -2.81 -15.80 11.83
CA CYS A 157 -2.18 -14.60 11.29
C CYS A 157 -3.03 -13.94 10.20
N ILE A 158 -2.95 -12.61 10.09
CA ILE A 158 -3.78 -11.80 9.17
C ILE A 158 -3.58 -12.22 7.71
N MET A 159 -2.34 -12.55 7.30
CA MET A 159 -2.02 -12.91 5.92
C MET A 159 -2.23 -14.41 5.60
N ALA A 160 -2.98 -15.15 6.41
CA ALA A 160 -3.39 -16.51 6.06
C ALA A 160 -4.25 -16.51 4.79
N LYS A 161 -4.10 -17.53 3.94
CA LYS A 161 -4.82 -17.65 2.64
C LYS A 161 -6.34 -17.72 2.76
N ALA A 162 -6.83 -18.26 3.88
CA ALA A 162 -8.24 -18.39 4.16
C ALA A 162 -8.53 -17.76 5.53
N SER A 163 -9.62 -16.98 5.58
CA SER A 163 -10.13 -16.46 6.84
C SER A 163 -10.72 -17.60 7.68
N GLY A 164 -10.46 -17.55 8.99
CA GLY A 164 -10.94 -18.51 9.97
C GLY A 164 -11.59 -17.82 11.17
N HIS A 165 -12.16 -18.62 12.06
CA HIS A 165 -12.65 -18.17 13.36
C HIS A 165 -11.83 -18.80 14.49
N PRO A 166 -11.44 -18.04 15.52
CA PRO A 166 -11.62 -16.59 15.68
C PRO A 166 -10.80 -15.77 14.66
N PHE A 167 -11.11 -14.48 14.50
CA PHE A 167 -10.46 -13.65 13.48
C PHE A 167 -9.04 -13.23 13.90
N PRO A 168 -8.05 -13.30 12.97
CA PRO A 168 -6.67 -12.98 13.28
C PRO A 168 -6.47 -11.49 13.57
N LYS A 169 -5.50 -11.19 14.43
CA LYS A 169 -5.16 -9.84 14.90
C LYS A 169 -3.69 -9.48 14.75
N THR A 170 -2.85 -10.40 14.29
CA THR A 170 -1.40 -10.22 14.23
C THR A 170 -0.84 -10.55 12.86
N PHE A 171 0.17 -9.77 12.49
CA PHE A 171 1.09 -10.13 11.42
C PHE A 171 2.26 -10.95 11.99
N ASN A 172 2.95 -11.70 11.14
CA ASN A 172 4.12 -12.49 11.51
C ASN A 172 5.44 -11.89 10.99
N GLN A 173 6.55 -12.58 11.24
CA GLN A 173 7.90 -12.12 10.86
C GLN A 173 8.17 -12.17 9.34
N CYS A 174 7.53 -13.08 8.61
CA CYS A 174 7.61 -13.09 7.15
C CYS A 174 6.96 -11.83 6.57
N ASN A 175 5.79 -11.44 7.09
CA ASN A 175 5.12 -10.21 6.64
C ASN A 175 5.97 -8.96 6.95
N LYS A 176 6.66 -8.92 8.11
CA LYS A 176 7.63 -7.84 8.43
C LYS A 176 8.75 -7.74 7.41
N ARG A 177 9.27 -8.89 6.94
CA ARG A 177 10.32 -8.94 5.93
C ARG A 177 9.82 -8.44 4.58
N ASP A 178 8.61 -8.86 4.19
CA ASP A 178 7.98 -8.43 2.94
C ASP A 178 7.78 -6.91 2.92
N LEU A 179 7.22 -6.34 4.00
CA LEU A 179 7.08 -4.89 4.15
C LEU A 179 8.43 -4.18 4.06
N LYS A 180 9.47 -4.71 4.74
CA LYS A 180 10.81 -4.13 4.68
C LYS A 180 11.34 -4.13 3.24
N THR A 181 11.19 -5.24 2.51
CA THR A 181 11.59 -5.33 1.11
C THR A 181 10.89 -4.31 0.23
N PHE A 182 9.58 -4.10 0.43
CA PHE A 182 8.81 -3.08 -0.29
C PHE A 182 9.29 -1.65 0.00
N LEU A 183 9.52 -1.30 1.27
CA LEU A 183 9.99 0.03 1.64
C LEU A 183 11.44 0.27 1.16
N ASP A 184 12.30 -0.76 1.25
CA ASP A 184 13.68 -0.72 0.77
C ASP A 184 13.76 -0.59 -0.76
N SER A 185 12.79 -1.12 -1.52
CA SER A 185 12.76 -0.98 -2.98
C SER A 185 12.33 0.42 -3.44
N GLY A 186 11.95 1.30 -2.52
CA GLY A 186 11.44 2.64 -2.80
C GLY A 186 9.91 2.73 -2.79
N GLY A 187 9.19 1.66 -2.41
CA GLY A 187 7.75 1.71 -2.21
C GLY A 187 7.35 2.53 -0.99
N GLY A 188 6.09 2.96 -0.90
CA GLY A 188 5.56 3.61 0.30
C GLY A 188 6.02 5.06 0.50
N LYS A 189 6.31 5.80 -0.57
CA LYS A 189 6.85 7.18 -0.50
C LYS A 189 5.92 8.16 0.23
N CYS A 190 4.62 8.06 0.00
CA CYS A 190 3.58 8.86 0.65
C CYS A 190 3.49 8.67 2.17
N LEU A 191 4.05 7.58 2.72
CA LEU A 191 3.86 7.23 4.12
C LEU A 191 4.74 8.03 5.10
N SER A 192 5.59 8.91 4.58
CA SER A 192 6.61 9.61 5.38
C SER A 192 6.09 10.93 5.97
N ASN A 193 4.92 11.41 5.52
CA ASN A 193 4.30 12.62 6.05
C ASN A 193 3.23 12.28 7.10
N MET A 194 3.12 13.13 8.12
CA MET A 194 2.02 13.04 9.07
C MET A 194 0.68 13.38 8.38
N PRO A 195 -0.43 12.71 8.73
CA PRO A 195 -1.76 13.03 8.22
C PRO A 195 -2.15 14.47 8.53
N ASN A 196 -3.09 15.00 7.74
CA ASN A 196 -3.84 16.18 8.15
C ASN A 196 -4.79 15.83 9.30
N THR A 197 -4.38 16.11 10.53
CA THR A 197 -5.13 15.79 11.75
C THR A 197 -6.47 16.53 11.85
N LYS A 198 -6.66 17.64 11.12
CA LYS A 198 -7.94 18.39 11.11
C LYS A 198 -9.07 17.64 10.41
N THR A 199 -8.73 16.73 9.49
CA THR A 199 -9.69 15.92 8.72
C THR A 199 -9.76 14.49 9.24
N MET A 200 -8.98 14.15 10.25
CA MET A 200 -8.89 12.80 10.80
C MET A 200 -10.12 12.48 11.66
N TYR A 201 -10.63 11.26 11.51
CA TYR A 201 -11.69 10.71 12.35
C TYR A 201 -11.08 10.15 13.65
N GLY A 202 -11.82 10.26 14.76
CA GLY A 202 -11.37 9.84 16.10
C GLY A 202 -11.21 10.99 17.08
N GLY A 203 -11.15 12.23 16.58
CA GLY A 203 -11.03 13.44 17.39
C GLY A 203 -9.64 13.64 18.01
N GLN A 204 -9.41 14.85 18.50
CA GLN A 204 -8.14 15.22 19.13
C GLN A 204 -7.97 14.52 20.47
N ARG A 205 -6.85 13.83 20.66
CA ARG A 205 -6.55 13.12 21.89
C ARG A 205 -5.06 12.91 22.08
N CYS A 206 -4.53 13.56 23.10
CA CYS A 206 -3.18 13.30 23.60
C CYS A 206 -2.94 11.81 23.88
N GLY A 207 -1.84 11.30 23.34
CA GLY A 207 -1.40 9.92 23.48
C GLY A 207 -1.88 8.99 22.35
N ASN A 208 -2.51 9.54 21.30
CA ASN A 208 -2.85 8.77 20.11
C ASN A 208 -1.66 8.66 19.12
N GLY A 209 -0.58 9.41 19.37
CA GLY A 209 0.68 9.41 18.63
C GLY A 209 0.67 10.23 17.34
N TYR A 210 -0.29 11.14 17.20
CA TYR A 210 -0.38 12.14 16.15
C TYR A 210 -0.17 13.53 16.77
N LEU A 211 0.61 14.40 16.12
CA LEU A 211 0.77 15.77 16.62
C LEU A 211 -0.41 16.61 16.19
N GLU A 212 -1.33 16.88 17.12
CA GLU A 212 -2.59 17.59 16.86
C GLU A 212 -2.55 19.06 17.31
N GLU A 213 -3.53 19.85 16.87
CA GLU A 213 -3.62 21.27 17.25
C GLU A 213 -3.81 21.41 18.76
N GLY A 214 -2.89 22.12 19.43
CA GLY A 214 -2.87 22.29 20.88
C GLY A 214 -1.87 21.38 21.60
N GLU A 215 -1.25 20.43 20.91
CA GLU A 215 -0.18 19.58 21.42
C GLU A 215 1.20 20.07 20.97
N GLU A 216 2.21 19.90 21.81
CA GLU A 216 3.61 20.20 21.45
C GLU A 216 4.38 18.94 21.06
N CYS A 217 3.90 17.76 21.47
CA CYS A 217 4.48 16.46 21.15
C CYS A 217 3.49 15.32 21.45
N ASP A 218 3.50 14.22 20.67
CA ASP A 218 2.77 13.00 21.03
C ASP A 218 3.55 11.70 20.75
N CYS A 219 3.99 11.07 21.84
CA CYS A 219 4.73 9.82 21.81
C CYS A 219 3.86 8.56 21.91
N GLY A 220 2.54 8.67 22.13
CA GLY A 220 1.60 7.57 22.33
C GLY A 220 1.47 7.09 23.78
N GLU A 221 0.27 6.66 24.23
CA GLU A 221 -0.01 6.30 25.63
C GLU A 221 0.88 5.18 26.19
N ALA A 222 1.00 4.03 25.50
CA ALA A 222 1.71 2.86 26.00
C ALA A 222 3.16 2.73 25.50
N GLU A 223 3.53 3.52 24.48
CA GLU A 223 4.80 3.43 23.74
C GLU A 223 5.77 4.56 24.09
N CYS A 224 5.36 5.51 24.93
CA CYS A 224 6.17 6.69 25.19
C CYS A 224 7.35 6.40 26.11
N THR A 225 8.51 6.15 25.50
CA THR A 225 9.81 6.19 26.18
C THR A 225 10.54 7.52 25.93
N SER A 226 9.84 8.56 25.44
CA SER A 226 10.48 9.81 25.02
C SER A 226 11.05 10.57 26.22
N ALA A 227 12.34 10.89 26.14
CA ALA A 227 12.98 11.78 27.10
C ALA A 227 12.48 13.23 26.95
N CYS A 228 11.92 13.58 25.79
CA CYS A 228 11.61 14.95 25.40
C CYS A 228 10.12 15.30 25.53
N CYS A 229 9.23 14.31 25.50
CA CYS A 229 7.78 14.51 25.56
C CYS A 229 7.18 14.05 26.89
N ASN A 230 6.21 14.79 27.42
CA ASN A 230 5.39 14.34 28.54
C ASN A 230 4.13 13.64 28.02
N ALA A 231 4.08 12.31 28.18
CA ALA A 231 3.00 11.46 27.66
C ALA A 231 1.61 11.79 28.22
N ASN A 232 1.53 12.40 29.41
CA ASN A 232 0.25 12.61 30.09
C ASN A 232 -0.50 13.85 29.61
N ASN A 233 0.21 14.81 29.02
CA ASN A 233 -0.36 16.12 28.63
C ASN A 233 0.17 16.63 27.29
N CYS A 234 0.97 15.84 26.57
CA CYS A 234 1.47 16.13 25.23
C CYS A 234 2.23 17.47 25.12
N THR A 235 2.93 17.84 26.19
CA THR A 235 3.82 19.00 26.23
C THR A 235 5.28 18.58 26.16
N LEU A 236 6.12 19.43 25.56
CA LEU A 236 7.56 19.25 25.59
C LEU A 236 8.08 19.39 27.03
N LYS A 237 9.10 18.60 27.38
CA LYS A 237 9.80 18.76 28.65
C LYS A 237 10.71 19.98 28.58
N VAL A 238 11.02 20.54 29.76
CA VAL A 238 11.85 21.74 29.89
C VAL A 238 13.17 21.60 29.11
N GLY A 239 13.43 22.54 28.21
CA GLY A 239 14.64 22.59 27.39
C GLY A 239 14.58 21.79 26.08
N ALA A 240 13.51 21.03 25.83
CA ALA A 240 13.27 20.37 24.56
C ALA A 240 12.73 21.36 23.52
N GLU A 241 13.21 21.25 22.28
CA GLU A 241 12.70 21.96 21.10
C GLU A 241 11.90 21.03 20.19
N CYS A 242 12.13 19.73 20.32
CA CYS A 242 11.48 18.67 19.57
C CYS A 242 11.44 17.41 20.43
N ALA A 243 10.61 16.46 20.04
CA ALA A 243 10.51 15.17 20.70
C ALA A 243 10.49 13.97 19.74
N HIS A 244 10.15 14.19 18.47
CA HIS A 244 9.89 13.13 17.50
C HIS A 244 10.57 13.45 16.16
N GLY A 245 10.45 12.51 15.22
CA GLY A 245 10.94 12.69 13.85
C GLY A 245 12.45 12.50 13.68
N GLU A 246 12.87 12.36 12.43
CA GLU A 246 14.24 12.09 12.02
C GLU A 246 15.14 13.33 12.14
N CYS A 247 14.56 14.52 12.22
CA CYS A 247 15.27 15.79 12.35
C CYS A 247 15.37 16.28 13.81
N CYS A 248 15.18 15.39 14.79
CA CYS A 248 15.34 15.68 16.21
C CYS A 248 16.46 14.81 16.83
N ASP A 249 17.54 15.40 17.32
CA ASP A 249 18.55 14.66 18.12
C ASP A 249 18.61 15.22 19.53
N ARG A 250 18.52 14.34 20.53
CA ARG A 250 18.59 14.70 21.96
C ARG A 250 17.71 15.92 22.32
N CYS A 251 16.46 15.89 21.86
CA CYS A 251 15.45 16.93 22.05
C CYS A 251 15.79 18.29 21.41
N LYS A 252 16.70 18.33 20.44
CA LYS A 252 17.09 19.53 19.68
C LYS A 252 16.92 19.31 18.18
N LEU A 253 16.50 20.36 17.48
CA LEU A 253 16.36 20.31 16.03
C LEU A 253 17.74 20.17 15.38
N LEU A 254 17.83 19.28 14.39
CA LEU A 254 19.00 19.18 13.53
C LEU A 254 19.10 20.41 12.62
N SER A 255 20.33 20.82 12.30
CA SER A 255 20.58 21.98 11.44
C SER A 255 20.04 21.80 10.01
N ALA A 256 19.73 22.92 9.36
CA ALA A 256 19.35 22.92 7.94
C ALA A 256 20.44 22.25 7.08
N GLY A 257 20.03 21.38 6.15
CA GLY A 257 20.95 20.66 5.27
C GLY A 257 21.52 19.36 5.86
N THR A 258 21.15 18.99 7.09
CA THR A 258 21.48 17.66 7.63
C THR A 258 20.65 16.57 6.93
N LEU A 259 21.31 15.54 6.38
CA LEU A 259 20.62 14.42 5.73
C LEU A 259 19.73 13.67 6.75
N CYS A 260 18.42 13.65 6.54
CA CYS A 260 17.48 12.90 7.37
C CYS A 260 17.01 11.59 6.72
N ARG A 261 17.05 11.51 5.39
CA ARG A 261 16.73 10.28 4.67
C ARG A 261 17.61 10.12 3.44
N SER A 262 18.28 8.98 3.35
CA SER A 262 19.01 8.57 2.14
C SER A 262 18.06 8.05 1.07
N ALA A 263 18.48 8.14 -0.19
CA ALA A 263 17.78 7.50 -1.30
C ALA A 263 17.83 5.95 -1.17
N SER A 264 16.68 5.30 -1.33
CA SER A 264 16.51 3.84 -1.31
C SER A 264 16.99 3.17 -2.61
N GLY A 265 17.11 3.92 -3.71
CA GLY A 265 17.48 3.38 -5.00
C GLY A 265 17.63 4.45 -6.08
N PRO A 266 17.85 4.05 -7.35
CA PRO A 266 18.10 4.98 -8.45
C PRO A 266 16.90 5.85 -8.82
N CYS A 267 15.69 5.47 -8.40
CA CYS A 267 14.44 6.19 -8.65
C CYS A 267 14.06 7.15 -7.51
N ASP A 268 14.91 7.31 -6.50
CA ASP A 268 14.60 8.01 -5.26
C ASP A 268 15.54 9.18 -5.00
N LEU A 269 15.03 10.23 -4.34
CA LEU A 269 15.82 11.40 -3.96
C LEU A 269 16.18 11.33 -2.47
N PRO A 270 17.28 11.96 -2.01
CA PRO A 270 17.53 12.14 -0.59
C PRO A 270 16.80 13.38 -0.03
N GLU A 271 16.44 13.37 1.25
CA GLU A 271 15.91 14.55 1.95
C GLU A 271 16.79 15.01 3.10
N TYR A 272 16.72 16.32 3.33
CA TYR A 272 17.53 17.05 4.29
C TYR A 272 16.65 17.87 5.21
N CYS A 273 17.01 17.92 6.49
CA CYS A 273 16.32 18.72 7.50
C CYS A 273 16.27 20.19 7.10
N SER A 274 15.14 20.84 7.39
CA SER A 274 14.97 22.28 7.15
C SER A 274 15.66 23.14 8.20
N GLY A 275 16.00 22.58 9.38
CA GLY A 275 16.44 23.33 10.55
C GLY A 275 15.30 23.95 11.39
N SER A 276 14.07 23.83 10.93
CA SER A 276 12.88 24.44 11.55
C SER A 276 11.77 23.46 11.91
N SER A 277 11.92 22.19 11.53
CA SER A 277 10.95 21.12 11.75
C SER A 277 11.67 19.89 12.30
N GLU A 278 11.03 19.18 13.23
CA GLU A 278 11.53 17.93 13.78
C GLU A 278 11.32 16.73 12.83
N PHE A 279 10.42 16.88 11.85
CA PHE A 279 10.14 15.90 10.82
C PHE A 279 10.99 16.13 9.57
N CYS A 280 11.45 15.04 8.97
CA CYS A 280 12.04 15.09 7.63
C CYS A 280 10.99 15.58 6.63
N PRO A 281 11.38 16.36 5.60
CA PRO A 281 10.44 16.78 4.55
C PRO A 281 9.75 15.60 3.85
N ALA A 282 8.70 15.90 3.08
CA ALA A 282 8.01 14.90 2.27
C ALA A 282 9.01 14.13 1.38
N ASN A 283 8.77 12.83 1.24
CA ASN A 283 9.66 11.88 0.58
C ASN A 283 9.40 11.91 -0.94
N PHE A 284 10.34 12.52 -1.67
CA PHE A 284 10.23 12.71 -3.11
C PHE A 284 11.03 11.67 -3.88
N TYR A 285 10.59 11.42 -5.10
CA TYR A 285 11.21 10.44 -5.99
C TYR A 285 11.24 10.98 -7.42
N LEU A 286 12.06 10.35 -8.27
CA LEU A 286 12.17 10.74 -9.68
C LEU A 286 10.83 10.52 -10.39
N LEU A 287 10.54 11.36 -11.39
CA LEU A 287 9.31 11.28 -12.16
C LEU A 287 9.10 9.87 -12.74
N ASP A 288 7.86 9.38 -12.69
CA ASP A 288 7.51 8.09 -13.28
C ASP A 288 7.86 8.09 -14.77
N GLY A 289 8.62 7.08 -15.17
CA GLY A 289 9.15 6.93 -16.51
C GLY A 289 10.60 7.30 -16.71
N THR A 290 11.24 7.88 -15.69
CA THR A 290 12.69 8.03 -15.71
C THR A 290 13.36 6.67 -15.88
N GLU A 291 14.31 6.55 -16.80
CA GLU A 291 15.03 5.30 -17.04
C GLU A 291 15.86 4.89 -15.82
N CYS A 292 15.82 3.60 -15.50
CA CYS A 292 16.61 3.01 -14.43
C CYS A 292 17.16 1.64 -14.88
N ASN A 293 18.06 1.06 -14.07
CA ASN A 293 18.72 -0.22 -14.38
C ASN A 293 19.40 -0.25 -15.78
N GLY A 294 20.01 0.87 -16.17
CA GLY A 294 20.69 1.02 -17.47
C GLY A 294 19.75 1.01 -18.67
N GLY A 295 18.55 1.60 -18.56
CA GLY A 295 17.56 1.71 -19.65
C GLY A 295 16.65 0.49 -19.84
N ARG A 296 16.83 -0.54 -18.99
CA ARG A 296 16.05 -1.79 -19.03
C ARG A 296 14.73 -1.71 -18.25
N ALA A 297 14.57 -0.69 -17.41
CA ALA A 297 13.39 -0.48 -16.58
C ALA A 297 13.05 1.00 -16.50
N TYR A 298 11.86 1.29 -15.99
CA TYR A 298 11.40 2.64 -15.73
C TYR A 298 11.08 2.81 -14.24
N CYS A 299 11.33 4.01 -13.73
CA CYS A 299 10.86 4.41 -12.41
C CYS A 299 9.34 4.45 -12.40
N TYR A 300 8.73 3.86 -11.38
CA TYR A 300 7.30 3.89 -11.16
C TYR A 300 7.00 3.92 -9.67
N SER A 301 6.31 4.96 -9.21
CA SER A 301 5.99 5.20 -7.81
C SER A 301 7.20 5.09 -6.87
N GLY A 302 8.35 5.60 -7.33
CA GLY A 302 9.62 5.60 -6.59
C GLY A 302 10.43 4.30 -6.66
N MET A 303 9.92 3.28 -7.34
CA MET A 303 10.58 1.97 -7.51
C MET A 303 11.13 1.79 -8.92
N CYS A 304 12.24 1.07 -9.07
CA CYS A 304 12.76 0.63 -10.37
C CYS A 304 12.27 -0.80 -10.65
N LEU A 305 11.17 -0.94 -11.40
CA LEU A 305 10.49 -2.22 -11.59
C LEU A 305 10.95 -2.94 -12.87
N SER A 306 11.47 -4.17 -12.72
CA SER A 306 11.91 -5.01 -13.85
C SER A 306 11.41 -6.45 -13.73
N PHE A 307 11.27 -7.14 -14.86
CA PHE A 307 10.89 -8.56 -14.89
C PHE A 307 11.86 -9.45 -14.11
N GLU A 308 13.17 -9.18 -14.21
CA GLU A 308 14.20 -9.90 -13.47
C GLU A 308 14.01 -9.74 -11.96
N SER A 309 13.78 -8.50 -11.50
CA SER A 309 13.58 -8.21 -10.08
C SER A 309 12.31 -8.90 -9.53
N GLN A 310 11.25 -8.98 -10.34
CA GLN A 310 10.02 -9.64 -9.96
C GLN A 310 10.18 -11.18 -9.98
N CYS A 311 10.86 -11.76 -10.97
CA CYS A 311 11.16 -13.18 -10.96
C CYS A 311 12.05 -13.57 -9.77
N ALA A 312 13.04 -12.74 -9.44
CA ALA A 312 13.90 -12.98 -8.30
C ALA A 312 13.15 -12.93 -6.95
N SER A 313 12.12 -12.09 -6.81
CA SER A 313 11.32 -12.03 -5.59
C SER A 313 10.38 -13.24 -5.44
N LEU A 314 9.94 -13.81 -6.56
CA LEU A 314 9.03 -14.96 -6.60
C LEU A 314 9.75 -16.31 -6.47
N TRP A 315 10.94 -16.45 -7.04
CA TRP A 315 11.66 -17.73 -7.17
C TRP A 315 13.03 -17.76 -6.48
N GLY A 316 13.64 -16.61 -6.19
CA GLY A 316 14.97 -16.49 -5.59
C GLY A 316 15.99 -15.82 -6.51
N GLN A 317 17.15 -15.49 -5.94
CA GLN A 317 18.21 -14.79 -6.67
C GLN A 317 18.79 -15.64 -7.82
N GLY A 318 19.05 -15.01 -8.96
CA GLY A 318 19.63 -15.66 -10.14
C GLY A 318 18.63 -16.13 -11.19
N GLU A 319 17.33 -16.01 -10.92
CA GLU A 319 16.28 -16.46 -11.83
C GLU A 319 15.95 -15.41 -12.90
N SER A 320 15.66 -15.88 -14.11
CA SER A 320 15.54 -15.05 -15.30
C SER A 320 14.11 -15.04 -15.85
N PRO A 321 13.61 -13.92 -16.39
CA PRO A 321 12.28 -13.87 -16.96
C PRO A 321 12.21 -14.63 -18.30
N MET A 322 11.13 -15.36 -18.52
CA MET A 322 10.80 -15.97 -19.81
C MET A 322 9.97 -14.99 -20.64
N ILE A 323 10.64 -14.04 -21.29
CA ILE A 323 9.97 -13.13 -22.22
C ILE A 323 9.86 -13.84 -23.57
N ARG A 324 8.67 -14.36 -23.91
CA ARG A 324 8.43 -14.88 -25.27
C ARG A 324 8.44 -13.71 -26.25
N ASN A 325 9.19 -13.85 -27.35
CA ASN A 325 9.22 -12.90 -28.48
C ASN A 325 7.91 -12.97 -29.28
N THR A 326 6.79 -12.69 -28.63
CA THR A 326 5.48 -12.47 -29.24
C THR A 326 5.05 -11.03 -28.98
N ALA A 327 3.97 -10.57 -29.62
CA ALA A 327 3.45 -9.20 -29.58
C ALA A 327 3.58 -8.49 -28.21
N GLU A 328 3.78 -7.15 -28.20
CA GLU A 328 4.05 -6.33 -26.99
C GLU A 328 3.13 -6.66 -25.79
N ASP A 329 1.84 -6.91 -26.04
CA ASP A 329 0.85 -7.27 -25.01
C ASP A 329 1.12 -8.58 -24.27
N ALA A 330 1.93 -9.50 -24.83
CA ALA A 330 2.32 -10.75 -24.18
C ALA A 330 3.15 -10.53 -22.90
N LYS A 331 3.62 -9.29 -22.67
CA LYS A 331 4.45 -8.88 -21.53
C LYS A 331 3.66 -8.25 -20.37
N CYS A 332 2.33 -8.14 -20.46
CA CYS A 332 1.48 -7.46 -19.47
C CYS A 332 0.54 -8.41 -18.69
N GLY A 333 0.61 -9.72 -18.96
CA GLY A 333 -0.25 -10.73 -18.34
C GLY A 333 0.39 -11.41 -17.13
N LYS A 334 0.28 -12.74 -17.07
CA LYS A 334 0.96 -13.56 -16.06
C LYS A 334 2.47 -13.52 -16.28
N ILE A 335 3.24 -13.29 -15.22
CA ILE A 335 4.69 -13.36 -15.30
C ILE A 335 5.12 -14.81 -15.53
N GLN A 336 6.13 -14.98 -16.38
CA GLN A 336 6.78 -16.26 -16.61
C GLN A 336 8.25 -16.13 -16.22
N CYS A 337 8.71 -17.00 -15.33
CA CYS A 337 10.08 -17.01 -14.84
C CYS A 337 10.70 -18.38 -15.13
N LEU A 338 11.93 -18.37 -15.61
CA LEU A 338 12.77 -19.55 -15.70
C LEU A 338 13.41 -19.73 -14.33
N SER A 339 13.12 -20.85 -13.68
CA SER A 339 13.70 -21.20 -12.39
C SER A 339 14.23 -22.62 -12.38
N SER A 340 15.35 -22.80 -11.68
CA SER A 340 15.90 -24.12 -11.37
C SER A 340 15.36 -24.71 -10.06
N ALA A 341 14.59 -23.93 -9.29
CA ALA A 341 14.00 -24.34 -8.03
C ALA A 341 12.73 -25.17 -8.25
N ASP A 342 12.60 -26.25 -7.48
CA ASP A 342 11.43 -27.14 -7.56
C ASP A 342 10.14 -26.49 -7.05
N ARG A 343 10.25 -25.42 -6.25
CA ARG A 343 9.10 -24.69 -5.67
C ARG A 343 9.38 -23.18 -5.56
N PRO A 344 8.39 -22.32 -5.84
CA PRO A 344 8.52 -20.88 -5.66
C PRO A 344 8.61 -20.50 -4.17
N LEU A 345 9.21 -19.35 -3.89
CA LEU A 345 9.30 -18.78 -2.54
C LEU A 345 7.95 -18.26 -2.05
N LYS A 346 7.11 -17.83 -2.99
CA LYS A 346 5.81 -17.21 -2.75
C LYS A 346 4.70 -18.11 -3.26
N THR A 347 3.59 -18.16 -2.54
CA THR A 347 2.49 -19.10 -2.82
C THR A 347 1.54 -18.66 -3.93
N ASN A 348 1.72 -17.46 -4.44
CA ASN A 348 0.93 -16.84 -5.52
C ASN A 348 1.48 -17.20 -6.93
N VAL A 349 2.43 -18.13 -6.99
CA VAL A 349 3.07 -18.62 -8.21
C VAL A 349 3.12 -20.15 -8.19
N VAL A 350 3.09 -20.76 -9.36
CA VAL A 350 3.18 -22.22 -9.54
C VAL A 350 4.24 -22.56 -10.58
N ALA A 351 4.90 -23.72 -10.41
CA ALA A 351 5.80 -24.26 -11.42
C ALA A 351 5.00 -24.79 -12.62
N ILE A 352 5.60 -24.70 -13.81
CA ILE A 352 4.93 -25.05 -15.08
C ILE A 352 4.47 -26.52 -15.10
N ASP A 353 5.18 -27.42 -14.41
CA ASP A 353 4.87 -28.86 -14.35
C ASP A 353 3.90 -29.27 -13.22
N THR A 354 3.42 -28.33 -12.41
CA THR A 354 2.44 -28.62 -11.34
C THR A 354 0.99 -28.47 -11.83
N ARG A 355 0.19 -29.53 -11.70
CA ARG A 355 -1.27 -29.49 -11.92
C ARG A 355 -1.92 -28.65 -10.83
N MET A 356 -2.73 -27.66 -11.21
CA MET A 356 -3.42 -26.78 -10.26
C MET A 356 -4.52 -27.55 -9.50
N GLU A 357 -4.38 -27.69 -8.18
CA GLU A 357 -5.48 -27.96 -7.26
C GLU A 357 -5.49 -26.84 -6.20
N GLY A 358 -6.41 -25.88 -6.34
CA GLY A 358 -6.65 -24.82 -5.35
C GLY A 358 -6.87 -23.44 -5.97
N ASP A 359 -7.82 -22.69 -5.40
CA ASP A 359 -8.09 -21.28 -5.69
C ASP A 359 -6.88 -20.41 -5.30
N THR A 360 -5.94 -20.20 -6.24
CA THR A 360 -4.89 -19.19 -6.09
C THR A 360 -5.45 -17.84 -6.52
N LEU A 361 -6.15 -17.17 -5.59
CA LEU A 361 -6.38 -15.73 -5.70
C LEU A 361 -5.02 -15.03 -5.78
N ASP A 362 -4.79 -14.37 -6.91
CA ASP A 362 -3.61 -13.58 -7.29
C ASP A 362 -2.50 -14.34 -8.06
N PRO A 363 -2.68 -14.67 -9.35
CA PRO A 363 -1.70 -15.41 -10.14
C PRO A 363 -0.59 -14.47 -10.61
N GLY A 364 0.53 -14.37 -9.87
CA GLY A 364 1.79 -13.71 -10.26
C GLY A 364 1.73 -12.84 -11.52
N LEU A 365 1.00 -11.72 -11.47
CA LEU A 365 0.84 -10.85 -12.64
C LEU A 365 2.07 -9.96 -12.76
N VAL A 366 2.41 -9.56 -13.99
CA VAL A 366 3.47 -8.57 -14.21
C VAL A 366 3.09 -7.28 -13.48
N MET A 367 4.00 -6.77 -12.65
CA MET A 367 3.75 -5.55 -11.89
C MET A 367 3.50 -4.36 -12.81
N THR A 368 2.50 -3.55 -12.46
CA THR A 368 2.25 -2.27 -13.15
C THR A 368 3.47 -1.37 -13.06
N GLY A 369 3.80 -0.68 -14.16
CA GLY A 369 5.02 0.13 -14.27
C GLY A 369 6.27 -0.62 -14.75
N THR A 370 6.22 -1.95 -14.87
CA THR A 370 7.31 -2.74 -15.47
C THR A 370 7.48 -2.39 -16.94
N LYS A 371 8.69 -2.12 -17.43
CA LYS A 371 8.91 -1.81 -18.85
C LYS A 371 8.47 -2.98 -19.74
N CYS A 372 7.50 -2.80 -20.64
CA CYS A 372 7.04 -3.84 -21.57
C CYS A 372 7.37 -3.53 -23.04
N GLY A 373 7.56 -2.26 -23.38
CA GLY A 373 8.05 -1.78 -24.67
C GLY A 373 8.79 -0.46 -24.50
N ASP A 374 9.32 0.10 -25.57
CA ASP A 374 9.94 1.43 -25.50
C ASP A 374 8.86 2.48 -25.21
N SER A 375 9.01 3.18 -24.09
CA SER A 375 8.01 4.10 -23.54
C SER A 375 6.64 3.49 -23.16
N GLN A 376 6.58 2.16 -22.97
CA GLN A 376 5.34 1.44 -22.62
C GLN A 376 5.49 0.62 -21.33
N VAL A 377 4.42 0.57 -20.52
CA VAL A 377 4.31 -0.25 -19.30
C VAL A 377 2.90 -0.88 -19.17
N PRO A 378 2.73 -2.01 -18.46
CA PRO A 378 1.43 -2.54 -18.09
C PRO A 378 0.70 -1.56 -17.17
N THR A 379 -0.63 -1.53 -17.26
CA THR A 379 -1.50 -0.85 -16.29
C THR A 379 -2.47 -1.86 -15.69
N ALA A 380 -2.82 -1.74 -14.41
CA ALA A 380 -3.73 -2.68 -13.74
C ALA A 380 -5.07 -2.94 -14.45
N LEU A 381 -5.52 -1.98 -15.27
CA LEU A 381 -6.83 -2.02 -15.91
C LEU A 381 -6.84 -2.89 -17.18
N PHE A 382 -5.68 -3.17 -17.77
CA PHE A 382 -5.59 -3.86 -19.05
C PHE A 382 -4.41 -4.81 -19.06
N MET A 383 -4.62 -6.04 -19.50
CA MET A 383 -3.53 -6.99 -19.83
C MET A 383 -2.75 -6.57 -21.10
N HIS A 384 -2.71 -5.27 -21.40
CA HIS A 384 -2.11 -4.67 -22.59
C HIS A 384 -1.02 -3.65 -22.19
N CYS A 385 -0.02 -3.50 -23.04
CA CYS A 385 1.01 -2.47 -22.91
C CYS A 385 0.40 -1.11 -23.23
N LEU A 386 0.52 -0.14 -22.32
CA LEU A 386 0.08 1.24 -22.57
C LEU A 386 1.21 2.22 -22.29
N CYS A 387 1.22 3.33 -23.02
CA CYS A 387 2.03 4.48 -22.64
C CYS A 387 1.41 5.12 -21.39
N PRO A 388 2.17 5.36 -20.31
CA PRO A 388 1.62 6.04 -19.14
C PRO A 388 1.15 7.45 -19.51
N ARG A 389 0.02 7.91 -18.96
CA ARG A 389 -0.54 9.25 -19.27
C ARG A 389 0.43 10.41 -19.06
N GLN A 390 1.37 10.29 -18.12
CA GLN A 390 2.41 11.30 -17.90
C GLN A 390 3.36 11.45 -19.11
N TRP A 391 3.47 10.42 -19.95
CA TRP A 391 4.37 10.36 -21.10
C TRP A 391 3.68 10.85 -22.38
N CYS A 392 2.35 10.67 -22.47
CA CYS A 392 1.56 11.26 -23.54
C CYS A 392 1.65 12.79 -23.56
N ASN A 393 1.79 13.44 -22.39
CA ASN A 393 1.96 14.90 -22.34
C ASN A 393 3.40 15.36 -22.67
N LEU A 394 4.42 14.52 -22.47
CA LEU A 394 5.81 14.87 -22.84
C LEU A 394 6.06 14.73 -24.36
N PHE A 395 5.39 13.79 -25.04
CA PHE A 395 5.56 13.60 -26.49
C PHE A 395 4.65 14.49 -27.35
N MET A 396 3.67 15.18 -26.78
CA MET A 396 2.75 16.07 -27.51
C MET A 396 3.37 17.44 -27.90
N LEU A 397 4.68 17.63 -27.75
CA LEU A 397 5.38 18.85 -28.20
C LEU A 397 6.22 18.68 -29.47
N GLU A 398 6.33 17.47 -30.04
CA GLU A 398 6.98 17.29 -31.35
C GLU A 398 6.14 16.35 -32.26
N GLY A 399 5.25 16.95 -33.05
CA GLY A 399 4.93 16.47 -34.39
C GLY A 399 3.94 15.31 -34.56
N GLN A 400 2.74 15.68 -35.04
CA GLN A 400 1.76 14.86 -35.78
C GLN A 400 0.98 13.76 -35.02
N ALA A 401 -0.25 14.14 -34.68
CA ALA A 401 -1.31 13.31 -34.16
C ALA A 401 -1.72 12.15 -35.10
N SER A 402 -2.01 11.01 -34.49
CA SER A 402 -3.06 10.10 -34.98
C SER A 402 -3.84 9.61 -33.77
N PHE A 403 -4.99 10.24 -33.55
CA PHE A 403 -6.00 9.80 -32.59
C PHE A 403 -6.66 8.51 -33.11
N ILE A 404 -6.64 7.45 -32.32
CA ILE A 404 -7.66 6.39 -32.42
C ILE A 404 -8.51 6.50 -31.16
N PHE A 405 -9.58 7.29 -31.25
CA PHE A 405 -10.74 7.12 -30.37
C PHE A 405 -11.45 5.84 -30.81
N GLY A 406 -11.31 4.78 -30.02
CA GLY A 406 -12.23 3.65 -30.08
C GLY A 406 -13.50 4.01 -29.32
N SER A 407 -14.57 4.29 -30.04
CA SER A 407 -15.93 4.41 -29.50
C SER A 407 -16.37 3.09 -28.85
N PHE A 408 -16.77 3.11 -27.58
CA PHE A 408 -18.12 2.74 -27.08
C PHE A 408 -18.22 3.01 -25.58
#